data_AF-A0A9E0MZV0-F1
#
_entry.id   AF-A0A9E0MZV0-F1
#
_cell.length_a   1.000
_cell.length_b   1.000
_cell.length_c   1.000
_cell.angle_alpha   90.00
_cell.angle_beta   90.00
_cell.angle_gamma   90.00
#
_symmetry.space_group_name_H-M   'P 1'
#
loop_
_entity.id
_entity.type
_entity.pdbx_description
1 polymer ?
#
loop_
_entity_poly.entity_id
_entity_poly.type
_entity_poly.pdbx_seq_one_letter_code
_entity_poly.pdbx_strand_id
1 'polypeptide(L)'
;MDILVPYRQKIDTLDKNIVDLLVQRFDVVREVAAIKAEHGIPVVIEDRIRQVIDQAGEHAFEQAPPDSAEDIESMVREVYMMLVAICCDYEERLNTHEPSEG
;
A
#
# COMPACT_ATOMS: atom_id res chain seq x y z
N MET A 1 12.83 -15.60 -31.61
CA MET A 1 13.18 -14.47 -30.72
C MET A 1 11.88 -13.91 -30.20
N ASP A 2 11.64 -13.96 -28.89
CA ASP A 2 10.40 -13.43 -28.32
C ASP A 2 10.53 -11.91 -28.17
N ILE A 3 9.76 -11.17 -28.98
CA ILE A 3 9.78 -9.69 -29.04
C ILE A 3 9.35 -9.03 -27.73
N LEU A 4 8.72 -9.78 -26.82
CA LEU A 4 8.22 -9.26 -25.55
C LEU A 4 9.25 -9.30 -24.42
N VAL A 5 10.37 -10.02 -24.60
CA VAL A 5 11.44 -10.15 -23.58
C VAL A 5 11.89 -8.81 -23.00
N PRO A 6 12.25 -7.77 -23.79
CA PRO A 6 12.71 -6.50 -23.21
C PRO A 6 11.62 -5.77 -22.42
N TYR A 7 10.34 -5.97 -22.75
CA TYR A 7 9.23 -5.36 -22.00
C TYR A 7 8.98 -6.09 -20.69
N ARG A 8 9.04 -7.43 -20.69
CA ARG A 8 8.95 -8.23 -19.46
C ARG A 8 10.06 -7.86 -18.47
N GLN A 9 11.29 -7.67 -18.95
CA GLN A 9 12.42 -7.24 -18.10
C GLN A 9 12.20 -5.86 -17.45
N LYS A 10 11.53 -4.93 -18.16
CA LYS A 10 11.15 -3.63 -17.58
C LYS A 10 10.11 -3.81 -16.47
N ILE A 11 9.10 -4.65 -16.70
CA ILE A 11 8.08 -4.99 -15.70
C ILE A 11 8.74 -5.65 -14.48
N ASP A 12 9.59 -6.65 -14.68
CA ASP A 12 10.30 -7.34 -13.59
C ASP A 12 11.14 -6.37 -12.73
N THR A 13 11.68 -5.32 -13.35
CA THR A 13 12.43 -4.28 -12.63
C THR A 13 11.50 -3.39 -11.80
N LEU A 14 10.36 -3.00 -12.36
CA LEU A 14 9.34 -2.23 -11.64
C LEU A 14 8.77 -3.03 -10.48
N ASP A 15 8.47 -4.31 -10.68
CA ASP A 15 7.91 -5.19 -9.65
C ASP A 15 8.85 -5.34 -8.46
N LYS A 16 10.16 -5.46 -8.69
CA LYS A 16 11.16 -5.45 -7.61
C LYS A 16 11.11 -4.16 -6.80
N ASN A 17 11.07 -3.01 -7.47
CA ASN A 17 10.99 -1.73 -6.78
C ASN A 17 9.68 -1.57 -5.99
N ILE A 18 8.56 -2.07 -6.53
CA ILE A 18 7.27 -2.07 -5.84
C ILE A 18 7.36 -2.94 -4.59
N VAL A 19 7.93 -4.14 -4.68
CA VAL A 19 8.11 -5.03 -3.52
C VAL A 19 9.01 -4.38 -2.46
N ASP A 20 10.13 -3.76 -2.85
CA ASP A 20 11.04 -3.08 -1.92
C ASP A 20 10.35 -1.92 -1.19
N LEU A 21 9.48 -1.17 -1.87
CA LEU A 21 8.68 -0.10 -1.27
C LEU A 21 7.56 -0.64 -0.37
N LEU A 22 6.93 -1.76 -0.74
CA LEU A 22 5.91 -2.41 0.07
C LEU A 22 6.50 -2.94 1.39
N VAL A 23 7.69 -3.54 1.36
CA VAL A 23 8.40 -3.98 2.57
C VAL A 23 8.64 -2.80 3.50
N GLN A 24 9.18 -1.69 2.99
CA GLN A 24 9.37 -0.47 3.77
C GLN A 24 8.04 0.06 4.35
N ARG A 25 6.97 0.03 3.55
CA ARG A 25 5.65 0.46 4.00
C ARG A 25 5.11 -0.41 5.13
N PHE A 26 5.30 -1.73 5.08
CA PHE A 26 4.87 -2.63 6.15
C PHE A 26 5.71 -2.48 7.42
N ASP A 27 6.99 -2.15 7.32
CA ASP A 27 7.81 -1.81 8.48
C ASP A 27 7.25 -0.57 9.21
N VAL A 28 6.86 0.47 8.48
CA VAL A 28 6.20 1.65 9.06
C VAL A 28 4.85 1.29 9.69
N VAL A 29 4.06 0.42 9.06
CA VAL A 29 2.78 -0.05 9.65
C VAL A 29 3.03 -0.76 10.99
N ARG A 30 4.08 -1.58 11.09
CA ARG A 30 4.46 -2.24 12.35
C ARG A 30 4.82 -1.23 13.44
N GLU A 31 5.58 -0.19 13.10
CA GLU A 31 5.93 0.88 14.06
C GLU A 31 4.69 1.66 14.53
N VAL A 32 3.81 2.03 13.59
CA VAL A 32 2.56 2.73 13.89
C VAL A 32 1.61 1.86 14.72
N ALA A 33 1.55 0.56 14.46
CA ALA A 33 0.75 -0.39 15.24
C ALA A 33 1.12 -0.36 16.72
N ALA A 34 2.42 -0.42 17.03
CA ALA A 34 2.92 -0.36 18.40
C ALA A 34 2.54 0.96 19.11
N ILE A 35 2.71 2.10 18.40
CA ILE A 35 2.33 3.42 18.94
C ILE A 35 0.82 3.49 19.20
N LYS A 36 0.00 3.02 18.25
CA LYS A 36 -1.46 3.04 18.39
C LYS A 36 -1.92 2.17 19.56
N ALA A 37 -1.34 0.98 19.72
CA ALA A 37 -1.64 0.09 20.84
C ALA A 37 -1.30 0.75 22.19
N GLU A 38 -0.13 1.38 22.30
CA GLU A 38 0.28 2.13 23.51
C GLU A 38 -0.68 3.26 23.86
N HIS A 39 -1.25 3.94 22.85
CA HIS A 39 -2.11 5.12 23.03
C HIS A 39 -3.62 4.81 22.96
N GLY A 40 -4.00 3.53 22.80
CA GLY A 40 -5.41 3.14 22.64
C GLY A 40 -6.08 3.70 21.38
N ILE A 41 -5.31 3.95 20.33
CA ILE A 41 -5.82 4.47 19.05
C ILE A 41 -6.35 3.29 18.21
N PRO A 42 -7.57 3.39 17.64
CA PRO A 42 -8.12 2.35 16.79
C PRO A 42 -7.28 2.05 15.54
N VAL A 43 -7.29 0.79 15.11
CA VAL A 43 -6.66 0.35 13.85
C VAL A 43 -7.25 1.09 12.65
N VAL A 44 -8.58 1.07 12.57
CA VAL A 44 -9.35 1.66 11.48
C VAL A 44 -9.75 3.09 11.86
N ILE A 45 -9.24 4.05 11.09
CA ILE A 45 -9.64 5.46 11.13
C ILE A 45 -10.15 5.81 9.73
N GLU A 46 -11.47 5.81 9.53
CA GLU A 46 -12.09 5.92 8.20
C GLU A 46 -11.58 7.10 7.39
N ASP A 47 -11.49 8.28 7.99
CA ASP A 47 -11.04 9.50 7.29
C ASP A 47 -9.59 9.40 6.84
N ARG A 48 -8.73 8.73 7.62
CA ARG A 48 -7.35 8.50 7.22
C ARG A 48 -7.25 7.51 6.07
N ILE A 49 -8.09 6.47 6.07
CA ILE A 49 -8.15 5.48 4.98
C ILE A 49 -8.60 6.16 3.68
N ARG A 50 -9.69 6.93 3.73
CA ARG A 50 -10.19 7.71 2.57
C ARG A 50 -9.09 8.61 2.02
N GLN A 51 -8.45 9.39 2.91
CA GLN A 51 -7.37 10.30 2.52
C GLN A 51 -6.21 9.59 1.81
N VAL A 52 -5.79 8.41 2.28
CA VAL A 52 -4.70 7.65 1.64
C VAL A 52 -5.06 7.18 0.24
N ILE A 53 -6.30 6.73 0.04
CA ILE A 53 -6.79 6.28 -1.27
C ILE A 53 -6.94 7.46 -2.22
N ASP A 54 -7.51 8.58 -1.75
CA ASP A 54 -7.70 9.79 -2.55
C ASP A 54 -6.36 10.37 -3.00
N GLN A 55 -5.40 10.53 -2.09
CA GLN A 55 -4.06 11.05 -2.41
C GLN A 55 -3.34 10.17 -3.43
N ALA A 56 -3.50 8.85 -3.35
CA ALA A 56 -2.89 7.93 -4.31
C ALA A 56 -3.54 8.05 -5.71
N GLY A 57 -4.87 8.16 -5.76
CA GLY A 57 -5.61 8.38 -7.01
C GLY A 57 -5.24 9.70 -7.67
N GLU A 58 -5.28 10.81 -6.91
CA GLU A 58 -4.92 12.14 -7.39
C GLU A 58 -3.48 12.17 -7.93
N HIS A 59 -2.54 11.57 -7.20
CA HIS A 59 -1.15 11.50 -7.66
C HIS A 59 -1.01 10.67 -8.95
N ALA A 60 -1.77 9.58 -9.08
CA ALA A 60 -1.76 8.77 -10.29
C ALA A 60 -2.33 9.54 -11.49
N PHE A 61 -3.42 10.28 -11.30
CA PHE A 61 -4.01 11.14 -12.32
C PHE A 61 -3.01 12.19 -12.83
N GLU A 62 -2.31 12.87 -11.92
CA GLU A 62 -1.34 13.92 -12.27
C GLU A 62 -0.15 13.42 -13.11
N GLN A 63 0.23 12.15 -12.93
CA GLN A 63 1.40 11.55 -13.59
C GLN A 63 1.06 10.77 -14.85
N ALA A 64 -0.21 10.38 -15.03
CA ALA A 64 -0.66 9.55 -16.12
C ALA A 64 -0.75 10.34 -17.44
N PRO A 65 -0.59 9.66 -18.60
CA PRO A 65 -0.90 10.26 -19.89
C PRO A 65 -2.35 10.76 -19.95
N PRO A 66 -2.64 11.94 -20.55
CA PRO A 66 -3.99 12.53 -20.53
C PRO A 66 -5.11 11.64 -21.09
N ASP A 67 -4.78 10.73 -22.01
CA ASP A 67 -5.74 9.81 -22.63
C ASP A 67 -6.05 8.57 -21.78
N SER A 68 -5.35 8.37 -20.67
CA SER A 68 -5.51 7.22 -19.76
C SER A 68 -5.55 7.61 -18.27
N ALA A 69 -5.57 8.91 -17.96
CA ALA A 69 -5.45 9.41 -16.59
C ALA A 69 -6.60 8.97 -15.69
N GLU A 70 -7.85 9.02 -16.16
CA GLU A 70 -9.03 8.58 -15.40
C GLU A 70 -8.99 7.07 -15.11
N ASP A 71 -8.60 6.26 -16.11
CA ASP A 71 -8.47 4.81 -15.95
C ASP A 71 -7.37 4.46 -14.94
N ILE A 72 -6.20 5.10 -15.05
CA ILE A 72 -5.06 4.87 -14.16
C ILE A 72 -5.38 5.33 -12.73
N GLU A 73 -6.04 6.48 -12.56
CA GLU A 73 -6.53 6.93 -11.26
C GLU A 73 -7.43 5.87 -10.61
N SER A 74 -8.44 5.38 -11.34
CA SER A 74 -9.36 4.36 -10.84
C SER A 74 -8.63 3.07 -10.44
N MET A 75 -7.73 2.58 -11.31
CA MET A 75 -6.94 1.38 -11.02
C MET A 75 -6.03 1.55 -9.80
N VAL A 76 -5.41 2.73 -9.63
CA VAL A 76 -4.55 2.99 -8.46
C VAL A 76 -5.38 3.07 -7.17
N ARG A 77 -6.59 3.68 -7.20
CA ARG A 77 -7.51 3.66 -6.07
C ARG A 77 -7.86 2.22 -5.67
N GLU A 78 -8.12 1.34 -6.63
CA GLU A 78 -8.39 -0.09 -6.37
C GLU A 78 -7.22 -0.81 -5.71
N VAL A 79 -6.00 -0.60 -6.21
CA VAL A 79 -4.78 -1.16 -5.61
C VAL A 79 -4.61 -0.66 -4.18
N TYR A 80 -4.83 0.65 -3.94
CA TYR A 80 -4.70 1.24 -2.61
C TYR A 80 -5.78 0.79 -1.64
N MET A 81 -7.01 0.55 -2.10
CA MET A 81 -8.06 -0.06 -1.27
C MET A 81 -7.62 -1.42 -0.75
N MET A 82 -7.08 -2.28 -1.62
CA MET A 82 -6.57 -3.60 -1.22
C MET A 82 -5.36 -3.48 -0.29
N LEU A 83 -4.41 -2.60 -0.61
CA LEU A 83 -3.21 -2.37 0.21
C LEU A 83 -3.55 -1.89 1.62
N VAL A 84 -4.52 -0.97 1.76
CA VAL A 84 -4.95 -0.47 3.07
C VAL A 84 -5.65 -1.57 3.86
N ALA A 85 -6.52 -2.36 3.23
CA ALA A 85 -7.17 -3.50 3.88
C ALA A 85 -6.13 -4.50 4.43
N ILE A 86 -5.13 -4.87 3.62
CA ILE A 86 -4.04 -5.76 4.05
C ILE A 86 -3.27 -5.17 5.24
N CYS A 87 -3.08 -3.85 5.29
CA CYS A 87 -2.39 -3.21 6.40
C CYS A 87 -3.21 -3.18 7.69
N CYS A 88 -4.52 -2.94 7.61
CA CYS A 88 -5.41 -3.05 8.76
C CYS A 88 -5.38 -4.48 9.32
N ASP A 89 -5.50 -5.49 8.47
CA ASP A 89 -5.41 -6.90 8.88
C ASP A 89 -4.04 -7.24 9.49
N TYR A 90 -2.95 -6.70 8.93
CA TYR A 90 -1.61 -6.90 9.47
C TYR A 90 -1.46 -6.27 10.86
N GLU A 91 -1.98 -5.05 11.05
CA GLU A 91 -2.00 -4.36 12.33
C GLU A 91 -2.80 -5.12 13.39
N GLU A 92 -3.99 -5.64 13.04
CA GLU A 92 -4.79 -6.49 13.94
C GLU A 92 -4.06 -7.78 14.34
N ARG A 93 -3.34 -8.41 13.39
CA ARG A 93 -2.52 -9.59 13.67
C ARG A 93 -1.37 -9.29 14.62
N LEU A 94 -0.74 -8.13 14.51
CA LEU A 94 0.31 -7.71 15.45
C LEU A 94 -0.26 -7.50 16.86
N ASN A 95 -1.43 -6.89 16.97
CA ASN A 95 -2.09 -6.63 18.25
C ASN A 95 -2.64 -7.90 18.93
N THR A 96 -2.91 -8.97 18.17
CA THR A 96 -3.38 -10.26 18.71
C THR A 96 -2.24 -11.20 19.12
N HIS A 97 -1.02 -10.97 18.62
CA HIS A 97 0.18 -11.72 18.96
C HIS A 97 1.09 -10.85 19.84
N GLU A 98 0.64 -10.48 21.04
CA GLU A 98 1.59 -10.07 22.08
C GLU A 98 2.60 -11.21 22.28
N PRO A 99 3.92 -10.94 22.28
CA PRO A 99 4.87 -11.96 22.69
C PRO A 99 4.56 -12.32 24.13
N SER A 100 4.23 -13.59 24.39
CA SER A 100 4.28 -14.12 25.74
C SER A 100 5.67 -13.81 26.29
N GLU A 101 5.73 -13.08 27.41
CA GLU A 101 6.96 -12.88 28.18
C GLU A 101 7.69 -14.22 28.33
N GLY A 102 8.97 -14.24 27.95
CA GLY A 102 9.88 -15.36 28.08
C GLY A 102 11.31 -14.89 28.15
#